data_AF-A0ABD5UJN3-F1
#
_entry.id   AF-A0ABD5UJN3-F1
#
_cell.length_a   1.000
_cell.length_b   1.000
_cell.length_c   1.000
_cell.angle_alpha   90.00
_cell.angle_beta   90.00
_cell.angle_gamma   90.00
#
_symmetry.space_group_name_H-M   'P 1'
#
loop_
_entity.id
_entity.type
_entity.pdbx_description
1 polymer ?
#
loop_
_entity_poly.entity_id
_entity_poly.type
_entity_poly.pdbx_seq_one_letter_code
_entity_poly.pdbx_strand_id
1 'polypeptide(L)'
;MKTELRDFTPPRLSSINNSPYQALVIRYGILRQLIQQPDYSTEKEELLDAVQDWQTDFIRGYEDDDFSDIDELHHLAQAAVEYQNEIDDSELHMVYSYFELHNRAAESKHEYYTWLDFFKRLSAIDRFPKVSRSDSPEHARDTIEKGLWSLQEQALVYEVTDSDHDELVGIPEDYIEIVRGWLYYEMSDENFLRMLETLEPFDRQSVLMSALEEFAVEGKTYGRNQNRREIIVEAGVYPSELFKRVVEKDDLKEIVDRYSLDAHKRKTDEMVSAIIDYFEQSQKSVDDGEPAVDLYLDAYEDIADGSVTQVPPQLQDLVDADHPEEKLDVLFEDATAEIFRETFGLDGTKQLGQKASGMVADGEIEQDGRWLLWDNKRRRQKFRLGSDTRSKIKSYIDTKDKQHDVEWFVLIAPDFTEQAAANAEQLEMQVEKDVRLIRASDLKELAERWREDYAMKDRELPLSVFFGSGIFNVDSATHLLETEFS
;
A
#
# COMPACT_ATOMS: atom_id res chain seq x y z
N MET A 1 -22.37 -38.08 9.26
CA MET A 1 -22.26 -36.78 9.95
C MET A 1 -20.90 -36.13 9.60
N LYS A 2 -20.61 -36.01 8.30
CA LYS A 2 -19.34 -35.44 7.77
C LYS A 2 -19.53 -34.98 6.31
N THR A 3 -20.73 -34.51 5.96
CA THR A 3 -21.13 -34.25 4.57
C THR A 3 -22.15 -33.13 4.44
N GLU A 4 -22.05 -32.07 5.25
CA GLU A 4 -22.92 -30.87 5.13
C GLU A 4 -22.16 -29.56 5.38
N LEU A 5 -20.90 -29.44 4.95
CA LEU A 5 -20.11 -28.20 5.05
C LEU A 5 -19.26 -27.97 3.79
N ARG A 6 -19.81 -28.20 2.59
CA ARG A 6 -19.08 -28.00 1.32
C ARG A 6 -19.80 -27.18 0.25
N ASP A 7 -20.92 -26.56 0.56
CA ASP A 7 -21.58 -25.63 -0.36
C ASP A 7 -21.80 -24.26 0.31
N PHE A 8 -20.71 -23.60 0.71
CA PHE A 8 -20.72 -22.13 0.70
C PHE A 8 -20.66 -21.73 -0.77
N THR A 9 -21.82 -21.65 -1.43
CA THR A 9 -21.88 -21.01 -2.74
C THR A 9 -21.47 -19.55 -2.50
N PRO A 10 -20.45 -19.02 -3.19
CA PRO A 10 -20.08 -17.62 -3.05
C PRO A 10 -21.32 -16.75 -3.26
N PRO A 11 -21.46 -15.64 -2.53
CA PRO A 11 -22.50 -14.67 -2.78
C PRO A 11 -22.39 -14.25 -4.24
N ARG A 12 -23.50 -14.36 -4.98
CA ARG A 12 -23.46 -14.05 -6.40
C ARG A 12 -23.55 -12.53 -6.53
N LEU A 13 -22.45 -11.82 -6.72
CA LEU A 13 -22.49 -10.38 -7.08
C LEU A 13 -23.43 -10.12 -8.28
N SER A 14 -23.53 -11.08 -9.19
CA SER A 14 -24.52 -11.05 -10.28
C SER A 14 -25.99 -11.03 -9.83
N SER A 15 -26.29 -11.43 -8.59
CA SER A 15 -27.63 -11.28 -8.00
C SER A 15 -27.93 -9.84 -7.59
N ILE A 16 -26.92 -9.00 -7.33
CA ILE A 16 -27.09 -7.56 -7.11
C ILE A 16 -27.67 -6.90 -8.36
N ASN A 17 -27.23 -7.32 -9.56
CA ASN A 17 -27.76 -6.80 -10.83
C ASN A 17 -29.27 -7.07 -11.04
N ASN A 18 -29.85 -8.00 -10.28
CA ASN A 18 -31.29 -8.30 -10.31
C ASN A 18 -32.05 -7.66 -9.14
N SER A 19 -31.41 -6.77 -8.39
CA SER A 19 -32.04 -6.05 -7.29
C SER A 19 -32.85 -4.86 -7.82
N PRO A 20 -33.90 -4.45 -7.10
CA PRO A 20 -34.61 -3.22 -7.43
C PRO A 20 -33.64 -2.04 -7.52
N TYR A 21 -33.92 -1.08 -8.41
CA TYR A 21 -33.03 0.03 -8.75
C TYR A 21 -32.40 0.71 -7.53
N GLN A 22 -33.23 1.06 -6.54
CA GLN A 22 -32.76 1.73 -5.32
C GLN A 22 -31.77 0.87 -4.51
N ALA A 23 -32.03 -0.42 -4.40
CA ALA A 23 -31.13 -1.34 -3.72
C ALA A 23 -29.83 -1.54 -4.50
N LEU A 24 -29.89 -1.59 -5.83
CA LEU A 24 -28.71 -1.65 -6.70
C LEU A 24 -27.83 -0.40 -6.50
N VAL A 25 -28.40 0.80 -6.56
CA VAL A 25 -27.67 2.07 -6.38
C VAL A 25 -26.96 2.12 -5.02
N ILE A 26 -27.67 1.79 -3.94
CA ILE A 26 -27.10 1.82 -2.59
C ILE A 26 -25.98 0.80 -2.46
N ARG A 27 -26.20 -0.45 -2.86
CA ARG A 27 -25.19 -1.52 -2.74
C ARG A 27 -23.97 -1.24 -3.61
N TYR A 28 -24.18 -0.72 -4.81
CA TYR A 28 -23.10 -0.26 -5.69
C TYR A 28 -22.29 0.85 -5.02
N GLY A 29 -22.97 1.86 -4.47
CA GLY A 29 -22.34 2.98 -3.75
C GLY A 29 -21.48 2.48 -2.58
N ILE A 30 -22.02 1.61 -1.74
CA ILE A 30 -21.29 1.04 -0.58
C ILE A 30 -20.02 0.31 -1.04
N LEU A 31 -20.14 -0.64 -1.98
CA LEU A 31 -18.99 -1.41 -2.45
C LEU A 31 -17.96 -0.52 -3.16
N ARG A 32 -18.41 0.51 -3.90
CA ARG A 32 -17.53 1.48 -4.55
C ARG A 32 -16.77 2.32 -3.53
N GLN A 33 -17.43 2.78 -2.46
CA GLN A 33 -16.76 3.57 -1.44
C GLN A 33 -15.75 2.72 -0.66
N LEU A 34 -16.13 1.50 -0.27
CA LEU A 34 -15.23 0.57 0.42
C LEU A 34 -14.01 0.19 -0.40
N ILE A 35 -14.17 -0.15 -1.69
CA ILE A 35 -13.03 -0.60 -2.52
C ILE A 35 -11.99 0.51 -2.76
N GLN A 36 -12.34 1.77 -2.51
CA GLN A 36 -11.46 2.92 -2.68
C GLN A 36 -10.70 3.30 -1.40
N GLN A 37 -11.09 2.73 -0.26
CA GLN A 37 -10.44 2.99 1.02
C GLN A 37 -9.16 2.17 1.18
N PRO A 38 -8.21 2.69 1.98
CA PRO A 38 -7.16 1.87 2.58
C PRO A 38 -7.73 0.57 3.17
N ASP A 39 -7.05 -0.55 2.90
CA ASP A 39 -7.43 -1.90 3.36
C ASP A 39 -8.86 -2.35 2.99
N TYR A 40 -9.51 -1.62 2.09
CA TYR A 40 -10.88 -1.83 1.66
C TYR A 40 -11.90 -1.81 2.81
N SER A 41 -11.61 -0.99 3.83
CA SER A 41 -12.41 -0.84 5.04
C SER A 41 -12.44 0.62 5.54
N THR A 42 -13.46 0.97 6.31
CA THR A 42 -13.61 2.31 6.94
C THR A 42 -14.63 2.21 8.08
N GLU A 43 -14.66 3.22 8.94
CA GLU A 43 -15.68 3.33 9.97
C GLU A 43 -17.07 3.45 9.34
N LYS A 44 -18.06 2.79 9.95
CA LYS A 44 -19.42 2.72 9.42
C LYS A 44 -20.04 4.09 9.18
N GLU A 45 -19.88 5.02 10.12
CA GLU A 45 -20.46 6.35 9.97
C GLU A 45 -19.81 7.13 8.83
N GLU A 46 -18.50 7.00 8.66
CA GLU A 46 -17.76 7.58 7.53
C GLU A 46 -18.21 6.96 6.20
N LEU A 47 -18.41 5.64 6.15
CA LEU A 47 -18.95 4.96 4.98
C LEU A 47 -20.33 5.47 4.59
N LEU A 48 -21.24 5.61 5.56
CA LEU A 48 -22.60 6.11 5.31
C LEU A 48 -22.56 7.54 4.76
N ASP A 49 -21.69 8.38 5.30
CA ASP A 49 -21.46 9.75 4.80
C ASP A 49 -20.85 9.75 3.40
N ALA A 50 -19.81 8.97 3.15
CA ALA A 50 -19.15 8.86 1.85
C ALA A 50 -20.12 8.41 0.73
N VAL A 51 -21.03 7.48 1.03
CA VAL A 51 -22.05 7.05 0.06
C VAL A 51 -23.06 8.17 -0.22
N GLN A 52 -23.44 8.96 0.80
CA GLN A 52 -24.37 10.07 0.64
C GLN A 52 -23.73 11.25 -0.10
N ASP A 53 -22.47 11.55 0.18
CA ASP A 53 -21.67 12.56 -0.50
C ASP A 53 -21.47 12.18 -1.98
N TRP A 54 -21.10 10.94 -2.26
CA TRP A 54 -21.02 10.42 -3.63
C TRP A 54 -22.33 10.60 -4.40
N GLN A 55 -23.47 10.33 -3.77
CA GLN A 55 -24.77 10.56 -4.41
C GLN A 55 -25.01 12.04 -4.70
N THR A 56 -24.67 12.90 -3.74
CA THR A 56 -24.83 14.35 -3.84
C THR A 56 -23.95 14.96 -4.93
N ASP A 57 -22.72 14.46 -5.07
CA ASP A 57 -21.79 14.89 -6.11
C ASP A 57 -22.30 14.49 -7.49
N PHE A 58 -22.84 13.28 -7.64
CA PHE A 58 -23.48 12.86 -8.88
C PHE A 58 -24.65 13.75 -9.26
N ILE A 59 -25.54 14.07 -8.30
CA ILE A 59 -26.70 14.95 -8.52
C ILE A 59 -26.28 16.34 -9.04
N ARG A 60 -25.11 16.83 -8.62
CA ARG A 60 -24.61 18.17 -8.99
C ARG A 60 -23.65 18.17 -10.17
N GLY A 61 -23.10 17.01 -10.52
CA GLY A 61 -21.94 16.90 -11.40
C GLY A 61 -22.24 16.67 -12.87
N TYR A 62 -23.50 16.43 -13.25
CA TYR A 62 -23.87 16.08 -14.62
C TYR A 62 -25.14 16.79 -15.07
N GLU A 63 -25.09 17.37 -16.26
CA GLU A 63 -26.20 18.01 -16.97
C GLU A 63 -26.51 17.25 -18.27
N ASP A 64 -27.74 17.39 -18.79
CA ASP A 64 -28.18 16.73 -20.04
C ASP A 64 -27.26 17.07 -21.23
N ASP A 65 -26.82 18.33 -21.30
CA ASP A 65 -25.93 18.85 -22.35
C ASP A 65 -24.48 18.33 -22.26
N ASP A 66 -24.10 17.61 -21.19
CA ASP A 66 -22.76 17.01 -21.06
C ASP A 66 -22.60 15.77 -21.95
N PHE A 67 -23.70 15.18 -22.42
CA PHE A 67 -23.70 13.98 -23.24
C PHE A 67 -24.07 14.30 -24.69
N SER A 68 -23.38 13.69 -25.65
CA SER A 68 -23.66 13.93 -27.06
C SER A 68 -25.04 13.38 -27.46
N ASP A 69 -25.68 14.02 -28.45
CA ASP A 69 -26.95 13.57 -29.06
C ASP A 69 -26.91 12.15 -29.66
N ILE A 70 -25.73 11.52 -29.73
CA ILE A 70 -25.53 10.17 -30.26
C ILE A 70 -25.06 9.18 -29.18
N ASP A 71 -25.05 9.58 -27.91
CA ASP A 71 -24.64 8.73 -26.78
C ASP A 71 -25.71 7.63 -26.57
N GLU A 72 -25.36 6.40 -26.96
CA GLU A 72 -26.27 5.25 -26.87
C GLU A 72 -26.68 4.94 -25.43
N LEU A 73 -25.79 5.13 -24.46
CA LEU A 73 -26.06 4.88 -23.05
C LEU A 73 -27.00 5.93 -22.46
N HIS A 74 -26.89 7.17 -22.92
CA HIS A 74 -27.80 8.25 -22.56
C HIS A 74 -29.22 7.99 -23.07
N HIS A 75 -29.36 7.56 -24.33
CA HIS A 75 -30.66 7.15 -24.87
C HIS A 75 -31.23 5.92 -24.14
N LEU A 76 -30.39 4.97 -23.77
CA LEU A 76 -30.80 3.84 -22.96
C LEU A 76 -31.30 4.27 -21.57
N ALA A 77 -30.63 5.23 -20.93
CA ALA A 77 -31.05 5.80 -19.65
C ALA A 77 -32.40 6.52 -19.75
N GLN A 78 -32.60 7.34 -20.81
CA GLN A 78 -33.88 7.96 -21.11
C GLN A 78 -34.99 6.91 -21.30
N ALA A 79 -34.74 5.88 -22.12
CA ALA A 79 -35.70 4.81 -22.39
C ALA A 79 -36.06 4.01 -21.12
N ALA A 80 -35.08 3.75 -20.24
CA ALA A 80 -35.27 3.01 -18.99
C ALA A 80 -36.19 3.74 -17.98
N VAL A 81 -36.41 5.05 -18.13
CA VAL A 81 -37.29 5.85 -17.27
C VAL A 81 -38.57 6.31 -17.98
N GLU A 82 -38.76 6.00 -19.26
CA GLU A 82 -39.93 6.46 -20.04
C GLU A 82 -41.25 5.93 -19.46
N TYR A 83 -41.24 4.69 -18.96
CA TYR A 83 -42.42 4.06 -18.37
C TYR A 83 -42.59 4.51 -16.92
N GLN A 84 -43.72 5.16 -16.61
CA GLN A 84 -44.11 5.62 -15.27
C GLN A 84 -43.14 6.61 -14.59
N ASN A 85 -42.06 7.05 -15.25
CA ASN A 85 -40.96 7.82 -14.64
C ASN A 85 -40.22 7.04 -13.53
N GLU A 86 -40.24 5.71 -13.58
CA GLU A 86 -39.55 4.82 -12.66
C GLU A 86 -38.79 3.76 -13.46
N ILE A 87 -37.73 3.20 -12.87
CA ILE A 87 -36.98 2.09 -13.48
C ILE A 87 -37.47 0.80 -12.81
N ASP A 88 -38.16 -0.05 -13.54
CA ASP A 88 -38.59 -1.36 -13.03
C ASP A 88 -37.53 -2.44 -13.26
N ASP A 89 -37.73 -3.60 -12.64
CA ASP A 89 -36.76 -4.70 -12.65
C ASP A 89 -36.47 -5.22 -14.08
N SER A 90 -37.45 -5.09 -14.98
CA SER A 90 -37.34 -5.50 -16.38
C SER A 90 -36.51 -4.52 -17.21
N GLU A 91 -36.66 -3.21 -17.00
CA GLU A 91 -35.75 -2.22 -17.61
C GLU A 91 -34.32 -2.41 -17.12
N LEU A 92 -34.10 -2.62 -15.82
CA LEU A 92 -32.75 -2.88 -15.29
C LEU A 92 -32.11 -4.12 -15.90
N HIS A 93 -32.89 -5.20 -16.05
CA HIS A 93 -32.39 -6.42 -16.65
C HIS A 93 -32.02 -6.21 -18.13
N MET A 94 -32.79 -5.40 -18.86
CA MET A 94 -32.48 -5.02 -20.24
C MET A 94 -31.20 -4.20 -20.32
N VAL A 95 -31.04 -3.21 -19.43
CA VAL A 95 -29.84 -2.36 -19.32
C VAL A 95 -28.61 -3.22 -19.05
N TYR A 96 -28.69 -4.10 -18.05
CA TYR A 96 -27.60 -5.02 -17.72
C TYR A 96 -27.25 -5.97 -18.88
N SER A 97 -28.27 -6.53 -19.55
CA SER A 97 -28.08 -7.40 -20.72
C SER A 97 -27.41 -6.66 -21.87
N TYR A 98 -27.74 -5.38 -22.07
CA TYR A 98 -27.08 -4.53 -23.06
C TYR A 98 -25.62 -4.29 -22.70
N PHE A 99 -25.28 -4.02 -21.42
CA PHE A 99 -23.88 -3.92 -20.98
C PHE A 99 -23.11 -5.20 -21.27
N GLU A 100 -23.65 -6.36 -20.95
CA GLU A 100 -22.98 -7.63 -21.23
C GLU A 100 -22.72 -7.84 -22.73
N LEU A 101 -23.67 -7.46 -23.59
CA LEU A 101 -23.51 -7.59 -25.04
C LEU A 101 -22.50 -6.58 -25.59
N HIS A 102 -22.60 -5.32 -25.16
CA HIS A 102 -21.70 -4.24 -25.55
C HIS A 102 -20.26 -4.55 -25.15
N ASN A 103 -20.03 -4.84 -23.86
CA ASN A 103 -18.69 -5.07 -23.30
C ASN A 103 -18.03 -6.34 -23.87
N ARG A 104 -18.81 -7.34 -24.31
CA ARG A 104 -18.28 -8.52 -25.02
C ARG A 104 -17.87 -8.21 -26.47
N ALA A 105 -18.48 -7.19 -27.08
CA ALA A 105 -18.17 -6.77 -28.44
C ALA A 105 -17.05 -5.72 -28.50
N ALA A 106 -16.85 -4.97 -27.42
CA ALA A 106 -15.79 -3.99 -27.27
C ALA A 106 -14.39 -4.63 -27.25
N GLU A 107 -13.44 -3.99 -27.94
CA GLU A 107 -12.04 -4.45 -28.02
C GLU A 107 -11.19 -3.93 -26.85
N SER A 108 -11.65 -2.88 -26.17
CA SER A 108 -10.97 -2.18 -25.07
C SER A 108 -11.88 -1.98 -23.87
N LYS A 109 -11.31 -1.99 -22.66
CA LYS A 109 -12.05 -1.68 -21.43
C LYS A 109 -12.57 -0.24 -21.40
N HIS A 110 -11.93 0.70 -22.10
CA HIS A 110 -12.38 2.09 -22.14
C HIS A 110 -13.78 2.24 -22.77
N GLU A 111 -14.15 1.31 -23.65
CA GLU A 111 -15.48 1.29 -24.28
C GLU A 111 -16.52 0.56 -23.41
N TYR A 112 -16.16 0.06 -22.23
CA TYR A 112 -17.11 -0.69 -21.42
C TYR A 112 -18.15 0.23 -20.79
N TYR A 113 -19.41 -0.20 -20.84
CA TYR A 113 -20.47 0.39 -20.06
C TYR A 113 -20.55 -0.25 -18.69
N THR A 114 -20.54 0.60 -17.66
CA THR A 114 -20.67 0.21 -16.27
C THR A 114 -21.93 0.81 -15.64
N TRP A 115 -22.30 0.32 -14.46
CA TRP A 115 -23.36 0.96 -13.67
C TRP A 115 -23.01 2.40 -13.32
N LEU A 116 -21.73 2.73 -13.10
CA LEU A 116 -21.29 4.10 -12.84
C LEU A 116 -21.67 5.00 -14.03
N ASP A 117 -21.34 4.59 -15.24
CA ASP A 117 -21.64 5.36 -16.46
C ASP A 117 -23.13 5.58 -16.64
N PHE A 118 -23.93 4.55 -16.38
CA PHE A 118 -25.38 4.63 -16.41
C PHE A 118 -25.93 5.58 -15.37
N PHE A 119 -25.39 5.56 -14.15
CA PHE A 119 -25.78 6.50 -13.09
C PHE A 119 -25.43 7.95 -13.42
N LYS A 120 -24.30 8.20 -14.10
CA LYS A 120 -23.96 9.55 -14.62
C LYS A 120 -25.05 10.06 -15.58
N ARG A 121 -25.48 9.22 -16.54
CA ARG A 121 -26.55 9.58 -17.50
C ARG A 121 -27.91 9.74 -16.82
N LEU A 122 -28.25 8.88 -15.86
CA LEU A 122 -29.46 9.04 -15.05
C LEU A 122 -29.44 10.32 -14.23
N SER A 123 -28.28 10.75 -13.75
CA SER A 123 -28.13 12.01 -13.01
C SER A 123 -28.43 13.23 -13.90
N ALA A 124 -27.86 13.26 -15.10
CA ALA A 124 -28.09 14.34 -16.07
C ALA A 124 -29.56 14.54 -16.46
N ILE A 125 -30.39 13.49 -16.40
CA ILE A 125 -31.83 13.56 -16.66
C ILE A 125 -32.68 13.66 -15.39
N ASP A 126 -32.08 14.02 -14.25
CA ASP A 126 -32.73 14.19 -12.95
C ASP A 126 -33.42 12.90 -12.43
N ARG A 127 -32.78 11.75 -12.63
CA ARG A 127 -33.30 10.42 -12.26
C ARG A 127 -32.39 9.62 -11.33
N PHE A 128 -31.30 10.23 -10.86
CA PHE A 128 -30.40 9.64 -9.87
C PHE A 128 -30.38 10.45 -8.56
N PRO A 129 -30.22 9.81 -7.39
CA PRO A 129 -30.41 8.38 -7.14
C PRO A 129 -31.92 8.06 -6.95
N LYS A 130 -32.77 9.08 -6.84
CA LYS A 130 -34.23 9.04 -6.85
C LYS A 130 -34.76 10.05 -7.88
N VAL A 131 -36.05 9.97 -8.21
CA VAL A 131 -36.72 10.99 -9.03
C VAL A 131 -36.62 12.37 -8.34
N SER A 132 -36.04 13.38 -9.01
CA SER A 132 -35.63 14.68 -8.43
C SER A 132 -36.74 15.58 -7.88
N ARG A 133 -38.01 15.14 -7.86
CA ARG A 133 -39.13 15.93 -7.28
C ARG A 133 -39.09 16.02 -5.75
N SER A 134 -38.06 15.47 -5.11
CA SER A 134 -37.83 15.50 -3.67
C SER A 134 -36.89 16.66 -3.32
N ASP A 135 -37.17 17.37 -2.23
CA ASP A 135 -36.24 18.39 -1.67
C ASP A 135 -34.92 17.77 -1.16
N SER A 136 -34.86 16.43 -1.06
CA SER A 136 -33.68 15.61 -0.75
C SER A 136 -33.65 14.39 -1.70
N PRO A 137 -33.04 14.51 -2.89
CA PRO A 137 -32.99 13.43 -3.88
C PRO A 137 -32.06 12.27 -3.47
N GLU A 138 -31.11 12.50 -2.57
CA GLU A 138 -30.21 11.48 -2.02
C GLU A 138 -30.93 10.47 -1.09
N HIS A 139 -30.31 9.32 -0.85
CA HIS A 139 -30.78 8.36 0.13
C HIS A 139 -30.49 8.85 1.55
N ALA A 140 -31.47 8.68 2.46
CA ALA A 140 -31.25 8.93 3.87
C ALA A 140 -30.34 7.84 4.46
N ARG A 141 -29.53 8.19 5.47
CA ARG A 141 -28.59 7.27 6.15
C ARG A 141 -29.24 5.94 6.54
N ASP A 142 -30.41 5.95 7.19
CA ASP A 142 -31.16 4.73 7.55
C ASP A 142 -31.49 3.80 6.36
N THR A 143 -31.57 4.35 5.15
CA THR A 143 -31.82 3.57 3.93
C THR A 143 -30.53 2.97 3.39
N ILE A 144 -29.42 3.73 3.47
CA ILE A 144 -28.08 3.27 3.11
C ILE A 144 -27.66 2.13 4.05
N GLU A 145 -27.89 2.29 5.35
CA GLU A 145 -27.61 1.28 6.37
C GLU A 145 -28.36 -0.04 6.13
N LYS A 146 -29.62 0.01 5.68
CA LYS A 146 -30.34 -1.21 5.25
C LYS A 146 -29.70 -1.88 4.04
N GLY A 147 -29.12 -1.09 3.13
CA GLY A 147 -28.33 -1.61 2.02
C GLY A 147 -27.06 -2.32 2.51
N LEU A 148 -26.39 -1.74 3.51
CA LEU A 148 -25.23 -2.33 4.18
C LEU A 148 -25.58 -3.67 4.83
N TRP A 149 -26.65 -3.72 5.64
CA TRP A 149 -27.14 -4.97 6.23
C TRP A 149 -27.42 -6.04 5.17
N SER A 150 -27.99 -5.63 4.03
CA SER A 150 -28.26 -6.56 2.95
C SER A 150 -27.00 -7.12 2.27
N LEU A 151 -25.89 -6.36 2.26
CA LEU A 151 -24.58 -6.86 1.82
C LEU A 151 -23.96 -7.79 2.88
N GLN A 152 -24.17 -7.51 4.16
CA GLN A 152 -23.72 -8.37 5.27
C GLN A 152 -24.44 -9.72 5.30
N GLU A 153 -25.77 -9.73 5.09
CA GLU A 153 -26.55 -10.98 4.95
C GLU A 153 -26.04 -11.85 3.80
N GLN A 154 -25.47 -11.19 2.78
CA GLN A 154 -24.82 -11.84 1.65
C GLN A 154 -23.34 -12.09 1.89
N ALA A 155 -22.76 -11.78 3.05
CA ALA A 155 -21.33 -11.94 3.35
C ALA A 155 -20.39 -11.25 2.34
N LEU A 156 -20.86 -10.21 1.66
CA LEU A 156 -20.04 -9.40 0.73
C LEU A 156 -19.26 -8.30 1.45
N VAL A 157 -19.71 -7.94 2.64
CA VAL A 157 -19.05 -7.00 3.56
C VAL A 157 -19.14 -7.59 4.97
N TYR A 158 -18.17 -7.26 5.81
CA TYR A 158 -18.19 -7.55 7.24
C TYR A 158 -18.38 -6.25 8.03
N GLU A 159 -18.89 -6.37 9.26
CA GLU A 159 -18.90 -5.29 10.26
C GLU A 159 -18.33 -5.90 11.54
N VAL A 160 -17.29 -5.27 12.08
CA VAL A 160 -16.62 -5.68 13.31
C VAL A 160 -16.47 -4.47 14.22
N THR A 161 -16.72 -4.69 15.50
CA THR A 161 -16.41 -3.71 16.55
C THR A 161 -15.00 -4.00 17.02
N ASP A 162 -14.10 -3.02 16.90
CA ASP A 162 -12.73 -3.12 17.41
C ASP A 162 -12.60 -2.33 18.73
N SER A 163 -11.53 -2.53 19.49
CA SER A 163 -11.22 -1.70 20.66
C SER A 163 -10.80 -0.28 20.30
N ASP A 164 -10.28 -0.08 19.08
CA ASP A 164 -9.72 1.18 18.61
C ASP A 164 -10.65 1.94 17.65
N HIS A 165 -11.68 1.27 17.10
CA HIS A 165 -12.69 1.83 16.20
C HIS A 165 -14.12 1.45 16.64
N ASP A 166 -15.07 2.38 16.56
CA ASP A 166 -16.46 2.15 17.00
C ASP A 166 -17.11 0.96 16.25
N GLU A 167 -17.23 1.05 14.92
CA GLU A 167 -17.77 -0.02 14.06
C GLU A 167 -17.06 0.03 12.70
N LEU A 168 -16.12 -0.89 12.47
CA LEU A 168 -15.37 -1.01 11.21
C LEU A 168 -16.16 -1.86 10.22
N VAL A 169 -16.28 -1.38 8.98
CA VAL A 169 -16.93 -2.09 7.87
C VAL A 169 -15.93 -2.29 6.75
N GLY A 170 -15.85 -3.51 6.20
CA GLY A 170 -14.90 -3.80 5.13
C GLY A 170 -15.34 -4.91 4.18
N ILE A 171 -14.62 -5.06 3.07
CA ILE A 171 -14.77 -6.18 2.13
C ILE A 171 -13.87 -7.32 2.60
N PRO A 172 -14.38 -8.55 2.82
CA PRO A 172 -13.51 -9.66 3.20
C PRO A 172 -12.48 -9.97 2.11
N GLU A 173 -11.26 -10.34 2.49
CA GLU A 173 -10.12 -10.51 1.58
C GLU A 173 -10.43 -11.41 0.38
N ASP A 174 -11.11 -12.54 0.64
CA ASP A 174 -11.54 -13.51 -0.38
C ASP A 174 -12.49 -12.93 -1.45
N TYR A 175 -13.15 -11.80 -1.17
CA TYR A 175 -14.12 -11.16 -2.07
C TYR A 175 -13.59 -9.93 -2.79
N ILE A 176 -12.42 -9.40 -2.41
CA ILE A 176 -11.84 -8.17 -3.01
C ILE A 176 -11.78 -8.30 -4.53
N GLU A 177 -11.13 -9.34 -5.05
CA GLU A 177 -10.96 -9.54 -6.50
C GLU A 177 -12.30 -9.71 -7.24
N ILE A 178 -13.29 -10.30 -6.57
CA ILE A 178 -14.63 -10.46 -7.16
C ILE A 178 -15.35 -9.11 -7.23
N VAL A 179 -15.26 -8.29 -6.18
CA VAL A 179 -15.81 -6.93 -6.14
C VAL A 179 -15.10 -6.03 -7.15
N ARG A 180 -13.75 -6.08 -7.23
CA ARG A 180 -12.95 -5.35 -8.24
C ARG A 180 -13.43 -5.67 -9.64
N GLY A 181 -13.58 -6.95 -9.95
CA GLY A 181 -14.08 -7.40 -11.25
C GLY A 181 -15.50 -6.93 -11.58
N TRP A 182 -16.41 -6.89 -10.59
CA TRP A 182 -17.79 -6.44 -10.80
C TRP A 182 -17.89 -4.91 -10.96
N LEU A 183 -17.09 -4.15 -10.22
CA LEU A 183 -17.02 -2.69 -10.31
C LEU A 183 -16.19 -2.19 -11.49
N TYR A 184 -15.45 -3.07 -12.17
CA TYR A 184 -14.37 -2.73 -13.10
C TYR A 184 -13.28 -1.87 -12.45
N TYR A 185 -13.08 -2.01 -11.14
CA TYR A 185 -12.12 -1.22 -10.39
C TYR A 185 -10.69 -1.71 -10.62
N GLU A 186 -9.76 -0.78 -10.88
CA GLU A 186 -8.33 -1.07 -11.02
C GLU A 186 -7.50 -0.43 -9.90
N MET A 187 -7.81 0.81 -9.53
CA MET A 187 -7.07 1.65 -8.58
C MET A 187 -7.96 2.81 -8.12
N SER A 188 -7.68 3.37 -6.94
CA SER A 188 -8.39 4.54 -6.44
C SER A 188 -8.00 5.80 -7.22
N ASP A 189 -8.88 6.81 -7.22
CA ASP A 189 -8.62 8.07 -7.93
C ASP A 189 -7.39 8.79 -7.34
N GLU A 190 -7.20 8.71 -6.02
CA GLU A 190 -6.05 9.29 -5.31
C GLU A 190 -4.74 8.60 -5.69
N ASN A 191 -4.71 7.26 -5.65
CA ASN A 191 -3.52 6.49 -6.06
C ASN A 191 -3.21 6.67 -7.53
N PHE A 192 -4.25 6.76 -8.36
CA PHE A 192 -4.07 6.97 -9.77
C PHE A 192 -3.41 8.32 -10.03
N LEU A 193 -3.89 9.38 -9.37
CA LEU A 193 -3.26 10.70 -9.44
C LEU A 193 -1.80 10.65 -8.95
N ARG A 194 -1.54 10.05 -7.78
CA ARG A 194 -0.18 9.89 -7.22
C ARG A 194 0.74 9.13 -8.17
N MET A 195 0.26 8.07 -8.80
CA MET A 195 1.00 7.30 -9.80
C MET A 195 1.35 8.18 -11.02
N LEU A 196 0.39 8.93 -11.54
CA LEU A 196 0.63 9.85 -12.67
C LEU A 196 1.61 10.99 -12.32
N GLU A 197 1.63 11.41 -11.06
CA GLU A 197 2.59 12.41 -10.57
C GLU A 197 4.00 11.85 -10.38
N THR A 198 4.10 10.58 -10.02
CA THR A 198 5.36 9.92 -9.68
C THR A 198 6.09 9.37 -10.91
N LEU A 199 5.35 8.90 -11.93
CA LEU A 199 5.95 8.21 -13.07
C LEU A 199 6.40 9.19 -14.17
N GLU A 200 7.71 9.22 -14.42
CA GLU A 200 8.37 10.06 -15.44
C GLU A 200 7.69 10.10 -16.83
N PRO A 201 7.13 8.99 -17.37
CA PRO A 201 6.40 9.06 -18.64
C PRO A 201 5.33 10.14 -18.70
N PHE A 202 4.68 10.43 -17.57
CA PHE A 202 3.61 11.42 -17.43
C PHE A 202 4.11 12.82 -17.06
N ASP A 203 5.42 13.05 -16.95
CA ASP A 203 6.00 14.40 -16.97
C ASP A 203 6.07 14.97 -18.38
N ARG A 204 6.02 14.10 -19.39
CA ARG A 204 6.06 14.49 -20.80
C ARG A 204 4.68 14.99 -21.22
N GLN A 205 4.59 16.28 -21.53
CA GLN A 205 3.34 16.90 -22.01
C GLN A 205 2.74 16.16 -23.22
N SER A 206 3.58 15.62 -24.11
CA SER A 206 3.12 14.86 -25.27
C SER A 206 2.30 13.63 -24.90
N VAL A 207 2.71 12.89 -23.85
CA VAL A 207 2.01 11.69 -23.38
C VAL A 207 0.64 12.05 -22.81
N LEU A 208 0.57 13.08 -21.98
CA LEU A 208 -0.69 13.56 -21.40
C LEU A 208 -1.64 14.08 -22.48
N MET A 209 -1.13 14.79 -23.49
CA MET A 209 -1.97 15.24 -24.60
C MET A 209 -2.47 14.06 -25.45
N SER A 210 -1.63 13.06 -25.70
CA SER A 210 -2.04 11.82 -26.38
C SER A 210 -3.11 11.07 -25.59
N ALA A 211 -3.04 11.06 -24.26
CA ALA A 211 -4.09 10.46 -23.43
C ALA A 211 -5.43 11.18 -23.58
N LEU A 212 -5.43 12.52 -23.47
CA LEU A 212 -6.65 13.30 -23.63
C LEU A 212 -7.28 13.12 -25.02
N GLU A 213 -6.47 13.00 -26.08
CA GLU A 213 -6.95 12.76 -27.44
C GLU A 213 -7.47 11.32 -27.64
N GLU A 214 -6.73 10.30 -27.19
CA GLU A 214 -7.12 8.89 -27.35
C GLU A 214 -8.44 8.57 -26.62
N PHE A 215 -8.62 9.13 -25.42
CA PHE A 215 -9.79 8.87 -24.58
C PHE A 215 -10.90 9.92 -24.73
N ALA A 216 -10.79 10.80 -25.73
CA ALA A 216 -11.74 11.87 -26.01
C ALA A 216 -12.15 12.71 -24.78
N VAL A 217 -11.19 12.98 -23.89
CA VAL A 217 -11.46 13.69 -22.63
C VAL A 217 -11.55 15.19 -22.92
N GLU A 218 -12.77 15.71 -22.88
CA GLU A 218 -13.05 17.12 -23.07
C GLU A 218 -12.76 17.92 -21.79
N GLY A 219 -12.06 19.05 -21.92
CA GLY A 219 -11.73 19.89 -20.78
C GLY A 219 -10.90 21.11 -21.17
N LYS A 220 -10.77 22.07 -20.25
CA LYS A 220 -9.86 23.21 -20.45
C LYS A 220 -8.41 22.72 -20.41
N THR A 221 -7.90 22.25 -21.54
CA THR A 221 -6.52 21.74 -21.73
C THR A 221 -5.42 22.80 -21.59
N TYR A 222 -5.81 24.06 -21.34
CA TYR A 222 -4.92 25.17 -21.02
C TYR A 222 -4.44 25.07 -19.56
N GLY A 223 -3.28 24.46 -19.33
CA GLY A 223 -2.73 24.32 -17.97
C GLY A 223 -1.38 23.61 -17.88
N ARG A 224 -0.87 23.54 -16.64
CA ARG A 224 0.30 22.73 -16.23
C ARG A 224 -0.05 21.24 -16.36
N ASN A 225 0.97 20.37 -16.39
CA ASN A 225 0.75 18.91 -16.45
C ASN A 225 -0.12 18.39 -15.31
N GLN A 226 -0.05 19.03 -14.14
CA GLN A 226 -0.89 18.74 -12.98
C GLN A 226 -2.38 18.68 -13.34
N ASN A 227 -2.91 19.77 -13.90
CA ASN A 227 -4.31 19.84 -14.32
C ASN A 227 -4.70 18.75 -15.33
N ARG A 228 -3.76 18.31 -16.18
CA ARG A 228 -4.04 17.23 -17.15
C ARG A 228 -4.15 15.87 -16.47
N ARG A 229 -3.36 15.62 -15.43
CA ARG A 229 -3.42 14.39 -14.64
C ARG A 229 -4.76 14.31 -13.92
N GLU A 230 -5.15 15.39 -13.24
CA GLU A 230 -6.45 15.51 -12.57
C GLU A 230 -7.61 15.24 -13.54
N ILE A 231 -7.62 15.89 -14.71
CA ILE A 231 -8.65 15.68 -15.74
C ILE A 231 -8.71 14.22 -16.24
N ILE A 232 -7.57 13.54 -16.40
CA ILE A 232 -7.53 12.13 -16.82
C ILE A 232 -8.16 11.23 -15.76
N VAL A 233 -7.89 11.49 -14.48
CA VAL A 233 -8.46 10.74 -13.34
C VAL A 233 -9.96 11.00 -13.24
N GLU A 234 -10.39 12.27 -13.26
CA GLU A 234 -11.80 12.67 -13.19
C GLU A 234 -12.64 12.08 -14.33
N ALA A 235 -12.05 11.93 -15.53
CA ALA A 235 -12.70 11.30 -16.66
C ALA A 235 -12.94 9.79 -16.47
N GLY A 236 -12.33 9.16 -15.47
CA GLY A 236 -12.45 7.73 -15.19
C GLY A 236 -11.71 6.85 -16.19
N VAL A 237 -10.59 7.32 -16.74
CA VAL A 237 -9.76 6.51 -17.63
C VAL A 237 -9.15 5.35 -16.85
N TYR A 238 -9.32 4.12 -17.34
CA TYR A 238 -8.69 2.95 -16.72
C TYR A 238 -7.16 3.05 -16.79
N PRO A 239 -6.43 2.94 -15.66
CA PRO A 239 -4.97 2.94 -15.65
C PRO A 239 -4.36 1.95 -16.64
N SER A 240 -4.94 0.75 -16.76
CA SER A 240 -4.43 -0.27 -17.68
C SER A 240 -4.57 0.12 -19.15
N GLU A 241 -5.66 0.78 -19.53
CA GLU A 241 -5.84 1.29 -20.89
C GLU A 241 -4.91 2.48 -21.14
N LEU A 242 -4.78 3.39 -20.18
CA LEU A 242 -3.84 4.51 -20.29
C LEU A 242 -2.43 4.02 -20.61
N PHE A 243 -1.89 3.07 -19.83
CA PHE A 243 -0.57 2.52 -20.09
C PHE A 243 -0.47 1.83 -21.45
N LYS A 244 -1.47 1.03 -21.84
CA LYS A 244 -1.44 0.28 -23.11
C LYS A 244 -1.49 1.20 -24.32
N ARG A 245 -2.19 2.33 -24.23
CA ARG A 245 -2.44 3.22 -25.36
C ARG A 245 -1.38 4.30 -25.53
N VAL A 246 -0.88 4.88 -24.44
CA VAL A 246 -0.03 6.09 -24.52
C VAL A 246 1.38 5.94 -23.98
N VAL A 247 1.68 4.85 -23.25
CA VAL A 247 3.02 4.62 -22.71
C VAL A 247 3.77 3.61 -23.56
N GLU A 248 4.97 3.97 -23.98
CA GLU A 248 5.79 3.07 -24.80
C GLU A 248 6.30 1.89 -23.98
N LYS A 249 6.48 0.75 -24.64
CA LYS A 249 6.92 -0.48 -23.98
C LYS A 249 8.27 -0.36 -23.27
N ASP A 250 9.18 0.46 -23.80
CA ASP A 250 10.48 0.65 -23.19
C ASP A 250 10.38 1.48 -21.91
N ASP A 251 9.51 2.49 -21.86
CA ASP A 251 9.20 3.23 -20.63
C ASP A 251 8.60 2.27 -19.56
N LEU A 252 7.70 1.36 -19.95
CA LEU A 252 7.14 0.36 -19.02
C LEU A 252 8.21 -0.55 -18.43
N LYS A 253 9.21 -0.97 -19.23
CA LYS A 253 10.34 -1.75 -18.72
C LYS A 253 11.18 -0.93 -17.76
N GLU A 254 11.42 0.34 -18.06
CA GLU A 254 12.16 1.23 -17.18
C GLU A 254 11.46 1.41 -15.84
N ILE A 255 10.12 1.52 -15.84
CA ILE A 255 9.33 1.53 -14.60
C ILE A 255 9.49 0.21 -13.85
N VAL A 256 9.27 -0.94 -14.49
CA VAL A 256 9.42 -2.26 -13.86
C VAL A 256 10.82 -2.47 -13.31
N ASP A 257 11.86 -2.04 -14.02
CA ASP A 257 13.25 -2.12 -13.60
C ASP A 257 13.53 -1.20 -12.40
N ARG A 258 12.98 0.02 -12.42
CA ARG A 258 13.17 1.04 -11.39
C ARG A 258 12.54 0.65 -10.06
N TYR A 259 11.35 0.06 -10.11
CA TYR A 259 10.61 -0.37 -8.93
C TYR A 259 10.80 -1.87 -8.61
N SER A 260 11.73 -2.55 -9.29
CA SER A 260 12.03 -3.98 -9.07
C SER A 260 10.78 -4.88 -9.09
N LEU A 261 9.80 -4.57 -9.94
CA LEU A 261 8.52 -5.27 -9.97
C LEU A 261 8.69 -6.68 -10.55
N ASP A 262 8.02 -7.67 -9.94
CA ASP A 262 8.03 -9.05 -10.42
C ASP A 262 7.12 -9.21 -11.65
N ALA A 263 7.59 -8.72 -12.79
CA ALA A 263 6.89 -8.78 -14.07
C ALA A 263 7.77 -9.32 -15.20
N HIS A 264 7.20 -10.17 -16.05
CA HIS A 264 7.91 -10.64 -17.22
C HIS A 264 8.01 -9.54 -18.28
N LYS A 265 9.15 -8.84 -18.32
CA LYS A 265 9.47 -7.66 -19.18
C LYS A 265 9.24 -7.79 -20.69
N ARG A 266 8.84 -8.97 -21.18
CA ARG A 266 8.40 -9.19 -22.57
C ARG A 266 6.89 -9.06 -22.78
N LYS A 267 6.07 -9.16 -21.73
CA LYS A 267 4.61 -9.11 -21.79
C LYS A 267 4.13 -7.79 -21.21
N THR A 268 3.56 -6.95 -22.06
CA THR A 268 3.11 -5.60 -21.68
C THR A 268 2.04 -5.67 -20.59
N ASP A 269 1.08 -6.59 -20.71
CA ASP A 269 0.00 -6.72 -19.73
C ASP A 269 0.52 -7.06 -18.32
N GLU A 270 1.50 -7.96 -18.20
CA GLU A 270 2.09 -8.30 -16.89
C GLU A 270 2.85 -7.12 -16.26
N MET A 271 3.51 -6.29 -17.08
CA MET A 271 4.16 -5.07 -16.58
C MET A 271 3.13 -4.05 -16.10
N VAL A 272 2.06 -3.83 -16.87
CA VAL A 272 0.99 -2.89 -16.51
C VAL A 272 0.29 -3.33 -15.23
N SER A 273 -0.07 -4.60 -15.10
CA SER A 273 -0.68 -5.14 -13.87
C SER A 273 0.24 -4.94 -12.66
N ALA A 274 1.53 -5.29 -12.77
CA ALA A 274 2.45 -5.13 -11.64
C ALA A 274 2.63 -3.67 -11.22
N ILE A 275 2.60 -2.72 -12.17
CA ILE A 275 2.67 -1.28 -11.86
C ILE A 275 1.40 -0.85 -11.12
N ILE A 276 0.22 -1.21 -11.64
CA ILE A 276 -1.07 -0.87 -11.02
C ILE A 276 -1.15 -1.45 -9.61
N ASP A 277 -0.83 -2.74 -9.45
CA ASP A 277 -0.88 -3.42 -8.15
C ASP A 277 0.11 -2.79 -7.15
N TYR A 278 1.30 -2.38 -7.60
CA TYR A 278 2.27 -1.70 -6.73
C TYR A 278 1.74 -0.38 -6.16
N PHE A 279 1.19 0.48 -7.02
CA PHE A 279 0.65 1.76 -6.57
C PHE A 279 -0.66 1.60 -5.80
N GLU A 280 -1.50 0.61 -6.14
CA GLU A 280 -2.72 0.34 -5.38
C GLU A 280 -2.41 -0.27 -4.01
N GLN A 281 -1.42 -1.14 -3.88
CA GLN A 281 -1.00 -1.65 -2.57
C GLN A 281 -0.34 -0.58 -1.69
N SER A 282 0.10 0.54 -2.28
CA SER A 282 0.58 1.69 -1.51
C SER A 282 -0.54 2.42 -0.75
N GLN A 283 -1.81 2.06 -0.99
CA GLN A 283 -2.97 2.53 -0.25
C GLN A 283 -3.21 1.83 1.08
N LYS A 284 -2.64 0.64 1.30
CA LYS A 284 -2.78 -0.02 2.60
C LYS A 284 -2.28 0.95 3.65
N SER A 285 -3.17 1.27 4.58
CA SER A 285 -2.86 2.17 5.68
C SER A 285 -1.58 1.64 6.30
N VAL A 286 -0.58 2.50 6.45
CA VAL A 286 0.13 2.44 7.72
C VAL A 286 -0.96 2.86 8.69
N ASP A 287 -1.54 1.92 9.44
CA ASP A 287 -2.50 2.29 10.48
C ASP A 287 -1.89 3.47 11.24
N ASP A 288 -2.68 4.50 11.58
CA ASP A 288 -2.24 5.57 12.51
C ASP A 288 -1.92 4.98 13.92
N GLY A 289 -1.97 3.65 14.06
CA GLY A 289 -1.46 2.83 15.14
C GLY A 289 -0.55 1.65 14.74
N GLU A 290 -0.21 1.41 13.47
CA GLU A 290 0.87 0.46 13.12
C GLU A 290 2.17 1.11 13.60
N PRO A 291 2.84 0.57 14.62
CA PRO A 291 4.05 1.18 15.09
C PRO A 291 5.05 1.16 13.94
N ALA A 292 5.74 2.28 13.68
CA ALA A 292 6.68 2.43 12.56
C ALA A 292 7.68 1.26 12.45
N VAL A 293 7.92 0.55 13.56
CA VAL A 293 8.68 -0.70 13.63
C VAL A 293 8.20 -1.80 12.70
N ASP A 294 6.89 -1.94 12.43
CA ASP A 294 6.34 -3.01 11.60
C ASP A 294 6.66 -2.76 10.13
N LEU A 295 6.47 -1.52 9.66
CA LEU A 295 6.94 -1.09 8.33
C LEU A 295 8.45 -1.24 8.16
N TYR A 296 9.21 -0.85 9.20
CA TYR A 296 10.64 -0.98 9.18
C TYR A 296 11.08 -2.44 9.07
N LEU A 297 10.43 -3.35 9.79
CA LEU A 297 10.70 -4.79 9.72
C LEU A 297 10.37 -5.36 8.34
N ASP A 298 9.23 -5.00 7.77
CA ASP A 298 8.80 -5.49 6.46
C ASP A 298 9.79 -5.09 5.36
N ALA A 299 10.19 -3.81 5.33
CA ALA A 299 11.10 -3.26 4.34
C ALA A 299 12.60 -3.40 4.72
N TYR A 300 12.95 -3.99 5.86
CA TYR A 300 14.30 -3.90 6.44
C TYR A 300 15.42 -4.36 5.51
N GLU A 301 15.23 -5.49 4.84
CA GLU A 301 16.21 -6.06 3.92
C GLU A 301 16.38 -5.20 2.65
N ASP A 302 15.28 -4.63 2.16
CA ASP A 302 15.27 -3.76 0.98
C ASP A 302 15.97 -2.42 1.26
N ILE A 303 15.72 -1.84 2.44
CA ILE A 303 16.42 -0.63 2.90
C ILE A 303 17.93 -0.90 3.00
N ALA A 304 18.31 -2.08 3.53
CA ALA A 304 19.71 -2.47 3.66
C ALA A 304 20.40 -2.75 2.31
N ASP A 305 19.68 -3.28 1.31
CA ASP A 305 20.26 -3.61 0.01
C ASP A 305 20.63 -2.34 -0.77
N GLY A 306 21.94 -2.16 -1.01
CA GLY A 306 22.49 -1.08 -1.81
C GLY A 306 22.06 -1.05 -3.28
N SER A 307 21.27 -2.03 -3.76
CA SER A 307 20.69 -2.05 -5.10
C SER A 307 19.38 -1.25 -5.20
N VAL A 308 18.66 -1.06 -4.08
CA VAL A 308 17.40 -0.31 -4.00
C VAL A 308 17.68 1.19 -4.03
N THR A 309 17.33 1.94 -5.06
CA THR A 309 17.71 3.37 -5.14
C THR A 309 16.58 4.33 -4.76
N GLN A 310 15.41 3.79 -4.44
CA GLN A 310 14.21 4.56 -4.14
C GLN A 310 13.62 4.09 -2.81
N VAL A 311 13.16 5.05 -2.01
CA VAL A 311 12.50 4.79 -0.74
C VAL A 311 11.13 4.18 -1.01
N PRO A 312 10.79 3.04 -0.39
CA PRO A 312 9.44 2.49 -0.43
C PRO A 312 8.40 3.58 -0.14
N PRO A 313 7.32 3.70 -0.94
CA PRO A 313 6.32 4.77 -0.79
C PRO A 313 5.79 4.93 0.64
N GLN A 314 5.65 3.82 1.38
CA GLN A 314 5.19 3.78 2.77
C GLN A 314 6.18 4.43 3.75
N LEU A 315 7.47 4.51 3.39
CA LEU A 315 8.54 5.09 4.19
C LEU A 315 8.91 6.50 3.72
N GLN A 316 8.22 7.05 2.71
CA GLN A 316 8.55 8.36 2.15
C GLN A 316 8.37 9.49 3.16
N ASP A 317 7.41 9.40 4.08
CA ASP A 317 7.15 10.51 5.00
C ASP A 317 7.91 10.39 6.34
N LEU A 318 8.63 9.28 6.54
CA LEU A 318 9.37 9.04 7.79
C LEU A 318 10.68 9.82 7.90
N VAL A 319 11.25 10.30 6.77
CA VAL A 319 12.57 10.96 6.76
C VAL A 319 12.60 12.16 5.80
N ASP A 320 13.00 13.31 6.34
CA ASP A 320 13.29 14.53 5.57
C ASP A 320 14.74 14.53 5.07
N ALA A 321 14.99 14.00 3.88
CA ALA A 321 16.28 14.08 3.19
C ALA A 321 16.10 14.40 1.70
N ASP A 322 16.94 15.31 1.18
CA ASP A 322 16.84 15.86 -0.19
C ASP A 322 17.23 14.84 -1.29
N HIS A 323 17.93 13.77 -0.94
CA HIS A 323 18.44 12.76 -1.87
C HIS A 323 18.01 11.33 -1.46
N PRO A 324 17.43 10.52 -2.38
CA PRO A 324 16.93 9.18 -2.05
C PRO A 324 17.95 8.21 -1.46
N GLU A 325 19.22 8.27 -1.90
CA GLU A 325 20.28 7.40 -1.35
C GLU A 325 20.63 7.75 0.09
N GLU A 326 20.72 9.04 0.41
CA GLU A 326 20.93 9.52 1.79
C GLU A 326 19.73 9.19 2.67
N LYS A 327 18.52 9.28 2.11
CA LYS A 327 17.27 8.90 2.79
C LYS A 327 17.24 7.42 3.15
N LEU A 328 17.69 6.53 2.26
CA LEU A 328 17.77 5.08 2.54
C LEU A 328 18.85 4.72 3.57
N ASP A 329 20.01 5.40 3.54
CA ASP A 329 21.03 5.22 4.58
C ASP A 329 20.48 5.63 5.95
N VAL A 330 19.79 6.76 6.02
CA VAL A 330 19.10 7.24 7.23
C VAL A 330 18.01 6.26 7.68
N LEU A 331 17.14 5.82 6.77
CA LEU A 331 16.09 4.85 7.07
C LEU A 331 16.66 3.54 7.61
N PHE A 332 17.85 3.11 7.14
CA PHE A 332 18.46 1.89 7.65
C PHE A 332 18.89 2.04 9.12
N GLU A 333 19.48 3.18 9.46
CA GLU A 333 19.87 3.50 10.83
C GLU A 333 18.64 3.66 11.75
N ASP A 334 17.61 4.36 11.28
CA ASP A 334 16.35 4.58 12.00
C ASP A 334 15.65 3.24 12.26
N ALA A 335 15.51 2.41 11.23
CA ALA A 335 14.90 1.08 11.33
C ALA A 335 15.61 0.20 12.36
N THR A 336 16.94 0.20 12.37
CA THR A 336 17.70 -0.55 13.38
C THR A 336 17.47 -0.03 14.79
N ALA A 337 17.49 1.30 14.97
CA ALA A 337 17.25 1.90 16.28
C ALA A 337 15.83 1.59 16.78
N GLU A 338 14.84 1.59 15.89
CA GLU A 338 13.45 1.28 16.22
C GLU A 338 13.26 -0.20 16.59
N ILE A 339 13.90 -1.11 15.85
CA ILE A 339 13.90 -2.55 16.21
C ILE A 339 14.52 -2.77 17.60
N PHE A 340 15.62 -2.10 17.93
CA PHE A 340 16.21 -2.20 19.28
C PHE A 340 15.27 -1.65 20.36
N ARG A 341 14.63 -0.52 20.10
CA ARG A 341 13.76 0.14 21.09
C ARG A 341 12.44 -0.58 21.28
N GLU A 342 11.67 -0.73 20.20
CA GLU A 342 10.28 -1.15 20.25
C GLU A 342 10.16 -2.69 20.20
N THR A 343 10.87 -3.37 19.29
CA THR A 343 10.76 -4.83 19.18
C THR A 343 11.49 -5.52 20.32
N PHE A 344 12.74 -5.16 20.56
CA PHE A 344 13.56 -5.77 21.61
C PHE A 344 13.32 -5.18 23.01
N GLY A 345 12.46 -4.17 23.13
CA GLY A 345 12.07 -3.56 24.40
C GLY A 345 13.19 -2.78 25.09
N LEU A 346 14.21 -2.33 24.36
CA LEU A 346 15.39 -1.70 24.96
C LEU A 346 15.27 -0.16 24.92
N ASP A 347 14.52 0.40 25.85
CA ASP A 347 14.22 1.85 25.97
C ASP A 347 15.48 2.75 26.03
N GLY A 348 16.62 2.20 26.44
CA GLY A 348 17.91 2.89 26.52
C GLY A 348 18.58 3.18 25.17
N THR A 349 17.99 2.73 24.05
CA THR A 349 18.54 2.87 22.69
C THR A 349 18.73 4.34 22.30
N LYS A 350 19.95 4.70 21.86
CA LYS A 350 20.27 6.05 21.39
C LYS A 350 20.91 6.01 20.01
N GLN A 351 20.30 6.70 19.06
CA GLN A 351 20.89 6.97 17.76
C GLN A 351 21.80 8.20 17.83
N LEU A 352 22.99 8.12 17.23
CA LEU A 352 24.02 9.16 17.33
C LEU A 352 24.34 9.82 15.97
N GLY A 353 24.31 9.03 14.88
CA GLY A 353 24.86 9.38 13.56
C GLY A 353 24.34 10.68 12.94
N GLN A 354 23.07 11.03 13.18
CA GLN A 354 22.42 12.16 12.49
C GLN A 354 22.73 13.56 13.06
N LYS A 355 23.16 13.67 14.33
CA LYS A 355 23.26 14.99 15.05
C LYS A 355 24.61 15.25 15.70
N ALA A 356 25.55 14.30 15.64
CA ALA A 356 26.81 14.40 16.34
C ALA A 356 27.90 15.11 15.52
N SER A 357 28.48 16.19 16.06
CA SER A 357 29.73 16.76 15.56
C SER A 357 30.92 15.93 16.08
N GLY A 358 31.20 14.78 15.46
CA GLY A 358 32.29 13.90 15.90
C GLY A 358 32.35 12.55 15.19
N MET A 359 33.34 11.73 15.58
CA MET A 359 33.52 10.35 15.12
C MET A 359 32.77 9.42 16.08
N VAL A 360 31.49 9.18 15.82
CA VAL A 360 30.59 8.33 16.61
C VAL A 360 30.09 7.15 15.78
N ALA A 361 29.67 6.08 16.46
CA ALA A 361 28.94 4.97 15.83
C ALA A 361 27.52 5.42 15.42
N ASP A 362 26.81 4.61 14.65
CA ASP A 362 25.46 4.95 14.19
C ASP A 362 24.46 4.95 15.38
N GLY A 363 24.66 4.05 16.36
CA GLY A 363 24.03 4.18 17.67
C GLY A 363 24.65 3.36 18.81
N GLU A 364 24.05 3.48 19.99
CA GLU A 364 24.50 2.87 21.24
C GLU A 364 23.34 2.47 22.16
N ILE A 365 23.59 1.48 23.00
CA ILE A 365 22.65 1.03 24.02
C ILE A 365 23.36 0.46 25.24
N GLU A 366 22.74 0.59 26.41
CA GLU A 366 23.23 0.06 27.69
C GLU A 366 22.26 -0.98 28.24
N GLN A 367 22.78 -2.09 28.74
CA GLN A 367 22.07 -3.04 29.60
C GLN A 367 22.99 -3.50 30.74
N ASP A 368 22.52 -3.39 31.97
CA ASP A 368 23.28 -3.76 33.19
C ASP A 368 24.69 -3.14 33.28
N GLY A 369 24.85 -1.88 32.91
CA GLY A 369 26.14 -1.17 32.94
C GLY A 369 27.10 -1.53 31.80
N ARG A 370 26.73 -2.46 30.91
CA ARG A 370 27.50 -2.86 29.72
C ARG A 370 26.90 -2.25 28.47
N TRP A 371 27.77 -1.78 27.58
CA TRP A 371 27.35 -1.06 26.39
C TRP A 371 27.53 -1.89 25.12
N LEU A 372 26.54 -1.82 24.25
CA LEU A 372 26.62 -2.26 22.85
C LEU A 372 26.63 -1.03 21.95
N LEU A 373 27.53 -1.04 20.97
CA LEU A 373 27.59 -0.05 19.89
C LEU A 373 27.25 -0.73 18.57
N TRP A 374 26.62 -0.02 17.64
CA TRP A 374 26.39 -0.56 16.30
C TRP A 374 26.65 0.42 15.16
N ASP A 375 26.95 -0.17 13.99
CA ASP A 375 27.03 0.53 12.72
C ASP A 375 26.20 -0.21 11.65
N ASN A 376 25.51 0.55 10.82
CA ASN A 376 24.76 0.11 9.65
C ASN A 376 25.58 0.34 8.38
N LYS A 377 25.62 -0.64 7.48
CA LYS A 377 26.36 -0.53 6.21
C LYS A 377 25.55 -1.06 5.03
N ARG A 378 24.82 -0.13 4.41
CA ARG A 378 24.10 -0.33 3.17
C ARG A 378 25.05 -0.60 1.99
N ARG A 379 24.87 -1.71 1.25
CA ARG A 379 25.72 -2.07 0.10
C ARG A 379 25.04 -3.06 -0.85
N ARG A 380 25.28 -2.91 -2.15
CA ARG A 380 24.81 -3.86 -3.19
C ARG A 380 25.60 -5.17 -3.22
N GLN A 381 26.85 -5.13 -2.74
CA GLN A 381 27.74 -6.30 -2.72
C GLN A 381 28.05 -6.67 -1.28
N LYS A 382 28.40 -7.94 -1.07
CA LYS A 382 28.88 -8.45 0.23
C LYS A 382 29.88 -7.49 0.86
N PHE A 383 29.60 -7.07 2.08
CA PHE A 383 30.42 -6.14 2.82
C PHE A 383 31.80 -6.74 3.13
N ARG A 384 32.83 -5.91 2.98
CA ARG A 384 34.21 -6.24 3.31
C ARG A 384 34.63 -5.42 4.52
N LEU A 385 34.98 -6.09 5.61
CA LEU A 385 35.54 -5.43 6.79
C LEU A 385 37.03 -5.10 6.54
N GLY A 386 37.29 -3.96 5.91
CA GLY A 386 38.65 -3.48 5.58
C GLY A 386 39.41 -2.88 6.77
N SER A 387 40.69 -2.54 6.57
CA SER A 387 41.53 -1.87 7.58
C SER A 387 40.93 -0.56 8.08
N ASP A 388 40.34 0.22 7.19
CA ASP A 388 39.85 1.57 7.50
C ASP A 388 38.63 1.47 8.41
N THR A 389 37.65 0.63 8.04
CA THR A 389 36.46 0.37 8.87
C THR A 389 36.86 -0.21 10.24
N ARG A 390 37.79 -1.17 10.29
CA ARG A 390 38.28 -1.70 11.59
C ARG A 390 38.90 -0.62 12.46
N SER A 391 39.67 0.29 11.86
CA SER A 391 40.27 1.41 12.59
C SER A 391 39.20 2.38 13.11
N LYS A 392 38.12 2.59 12.35
CA LYS A 392 36.96 3.39 12.81
C LYS A 392 36.26 2.72 13.99
N ILE A 393 35.89 1.45 13.85
CA ILE A 393 35.24 0.66 14.91
C ILE A 393 36.08 0.67 16.19
N LYS A 394 37.38 0.40 16.07
CA LYS A 394 38.32 0.49 17.20
C LYS A 394 38.28 1.88 17.86
N SER A 395 38.24 2.95 17.07
CA SER A 395 38.20 4.32 17.60
C SER A 395 36.89 4.61 18.33
N TYR A 396 35.77 4.08 17.86
CA TYR A 396 34.48 4.19 18.54
C TYR A 396 34.53 3.50 19.91
N ILE A 397 34.97 2.24 19.93
CA ILE A 397 35.14 1.44 21.16
C ILE A 397 36.08 2.17 22.12
N ASP A 398 37.34 2.44 21.72
CA ASP A 398 38.33 3.11 22.57
C ASP A 398 37.87 4.46 23.13
N THR A 399 37.00 5.18 22.40
CA THR A 399 36.49 6.49 22.82
C THR A 399 35.39 6.34 23.86
N LYS A 400 34.44 5.45 23.62
CA LYS A 400 33.34 5.19 24.54
C LYS A 400 33.83 4.47 25.80
N ASP A 401 34.81 3.57 25.65
CA ASP A 401 35.39 2.75 26.73
C ASP A 401 36.10 3.58 27.82
N LYS A 402 36.48 4.83 27.50
CA LYS A 402 37.02 5.79 28.49
C LYS A 402 35.99 6.24 29.53
N GLN A 403 34.70 6.09 29.23
CA GLN A 403 33.60 6.62 30.04
C GLN A 403 32.62 5.53 30.49
N HIS A 404 32.50 4.46 29.70
CA HIS A 404 31.49 3.41 29.84
C HIS A 404 32.12 2.06 29.51
N ASP A 405 31.66 0.95 30.10
CA ASP A 405 32.21 -0.37 29.77
C ASP A 405 31.56 -0.91 28.49
N VAL A 406 32.26 -0.82 27.37
CA VAL A 406 31.77 -1.34 26.08
C VAL A 406 32.03 -2.83 26.04
N GLU A 407 31.01 -3.65 25.88
CA GLU A 407 31.17 -5.11 25.81
C GLU A 407 31.03 -5.63 24.38
N TRP A 408 30.12 -5.03 23.59
CA TRP A 408 29.78 -5.50 22.26
C TRP A 408 29.88 -4.40 21.21
N PHE A 409 30.36 -4.77 20.02
CA PHE A 409 30.21 -3.99 18.81
C PHE A 409 29.54 -4.84 17.73
N VAL A 410 28.47 -4.31 17.15
CA VAL A 410 27.71 -4.99 16.09
C VAL A 410 27.81 -4.22 14.78
N LEU A 411 28.08 -4.92 13.69
CA LEU A 411 28.05 -4.36 12.34
C LEU A 411 26.94 -5.03 11.54
N ILE A 412 26.00 -4.23 11.04
CA ILE A 412 24.81 -4.71 10.33
C ILE A 412 24.92 -4.36 8.85
N ALA A 413 24.77 -5.36 7.97
CA ALA A 413 24.83 -5.17 6.52
C ALA A 413 23.99 -6.23 5.80
N PRO A 414 23.67 -6.10 4.50
CA PRO A 414 22.91 -7.13 3.77
C PRO A 414 23.57 -8.50 3.78
N ASP A 415 24.89 -8.53 3.56
CA ASP A 415 25.69 -9.75 3.61
C ASP A 415 27.17 -9.43 3.79
N PHE A 416 27.96 -10.43 4.16
CA PHE A 416 29.40 -10.29 4.42
C PHE A 416 30.23 -11.23 3.55
N THR A 417 31.45 -10.80 3.27
CA THR A 417 32.46 -11.69 2.69
C THR A 417 33.03 -12.63 3.75
N GLU A 418 33.49 -13.83 3.35
CA GLU A 418 34.15 -14.77 4.27
C GLU A 418 35.33 -14.14 5.01
N GLN A 419 36.08 -13.27 4.34
CA GLN A 419 37.22 -12.57 4.92
C GLN A 419 36.80 -11.52 5.96
N ALA A 420 35.56 -11.03 5.92
CA ALA A 420 35.06 -10.13 6.95
C ALA A 420 34.99 -10.82 8.31
N ALA A 421 34.58 -12.09 8.38
CA ALA A 421 34.53 -12.86 9.61
C ALA A 421 35.92 -12.98 10.27
N ALA A 422 36.93 -13.41 9.50
CA ALA A 422 38.30 -13.49 9.98
C ALA A 422 38.86 -12.11 10.42
N ASN A 423 38.43 -11.03 9.76
CA ASN A 423 38.84 -9.68 10.13
C ASN A 423 38.13 -9.16 11.39
N ALA A 424 36.92 -9.65 11.69
CA ALA A 424 36.19 -9.33 12.91
C ALA A 424 36.85 -10.02 14.12
N GLU A 425 37.19 -11.30 14.01
CA GLU A 425 37.96 -12.04 15.03
C GLU A 425 39.32 -11.36 15.31
N GLN A 426 40.02 -10.91 14.27
CA GLN A 426 41.25 -10.13 14.45
C GLN A 426 41.03 -8.80 15.17
N LEU A 427 39.88 -8.15 14.95
CA LEU A 427 39.57 -6.88 15.60
C LEU A 427 39.22 -7.11 17.08
N GLU A 428 38.39 -8.10 17.38
CA GLU A 428 38.10 -8.56 18.74
C GLU A 428 39.40 -8.79 19.53
N MET A 429 40.37 -9.53 18.98
CA MET A 429 41.67 -9.74 19.64
C MET A 429 42.46 -8.44 19.90
N GLN A 430 42.20 -7.37 19.15
CA GLN A 430 42.88 -6.08 19.30
C GLN A 430 42.20 -5.16 20.30
N VAL A 431 40.87 -5.25 20.42
CA VAL A 431 40.07 -4.39 21.30
C VAL A 431 39.67 -5.10 22.60
N GLU A 432 39.83 -6.42 22.65
CA GLU A 432 39.44 -7.30 23.77
C GLU A 432 37.95 -7.25 24.10
N LYS A 433 37.11 -6.90 23.10
CA LYS A 433 35.64 -6.80 23.16
C LYS A 433 35.03 -7.56 21.98
N ASP A 434 33.79 -8.01 22.11
CA ASP A 434 33.13 -8.81 21.08
C ASP A 434 32.78 -7.97 19.85
N VAL A 435 33.04 -8.51 18.65
CA VAL A 435 32.73 -7.86 17.37
C VAL A 435 31.92 -8.79 16.49
N ARG A 436 30.61 -8.51 16.38
CA ARG A 436 29.67 -9.29 15.57
C ARG A 436 29.32 -8.67 14.23
N LEU A 437 29.17 -9.54 13.24
CA LEU A 437 28.67 -9.22 11.91
C LEU A 437 27.27 -9.82 11.77
N ILE A 438 26.24 -8.99 11.64
CA ILE A 438 24.84 -9.43 11.58
C ILE A 438 24.28 -9.10 10.20
N ARG A 439 23.73 -10.10 9.49
CA ARG A 439 23.02 -9.81 8.25
C ARG A 439 21.72 -9.11 8.56
N ALA A 440 21.28 -8.20 7.70
CA ALA A 440 19.98 -7.55 7.84
C ALA A 440 18.85 -8.59 7.97
N SER A 441 18.90 -9.65 7.15
CA SER A 441 17.99 -10.81 7.22
C SER A 441 18.02 -11.51 8.58
N ASP A 442 19.21 -11.72 9.16
CA ASP A 442 19.37 -12.43 10.43
C ASP A 442 18.85 -11.59 11.62
N LEU A 443 18.97 -10.26 11.55
CA LEU A 443 18.42 -9.36 12.58
C LEU A 443 16.89 -9.28 12.47
N LYS A 444 16.35 -9.19 11.25
CA LYS A 444 14.91 -9.23 10.99
C LYS A 444 14.31 -10.52 11.54
N GLU A 445 14.90 -11.66 11.21
CA GLU A 445 14.43 -12.97 11.69
C GLU A 445 14.51 -13.08 13.22
N LEU A 446 15.55 -12.55 13.86
CA LEU A 446 15.63 -12.48 15.32
C LEU A 446 14.50 -11.63 15.91
N ALA A 447 14.21 -10.48 15.30
CA ALA A 447 13.16 -9.56 15.73
C ALA A 447 11.77 -10.18 15.62
N GLU A 448 11.48 -10.86 14.50
CA GLU A 448 10.22 -11.57 14.28
C GLU A 448 10.02 -12.69 15.30
N ARG A 449 11.03 -13.56 15.49
CA ARG A 449 10.98 -14.64 16.50
C ARG A 449 10.83 -14.09 17.92
N TRP A 450 11.54 -13.00 18.25
CA TRP A 450 11.41 -12.37 19.56
C TRP A 450 9.99 -11.87 19.82
N ARG A 451 9.40 -11.19 18.83
CA ARG A 451 8.02 -10.66 18.90
C ARG A 451 6.99 -11.78 19.06
N GLU A 452 7.17 -12.90 18.35
CA GLU A 452 6.24 -14.03 18.39
C GLU A 452 6.33 -14.82 19.70
N ASP A 453 7.54 -15.15 20.15
CA ASP A 453 7.74 -16.17 21.19
C ASP A 453 8.03 -15.59 22.58
N TYR A 454 8.56 -14.37 22.68
CA TYR A 454 9.16 -13.88 23.92
C TYR A 454 8.68 -12.51 24.38
N ALA A 455 8.24 -11.62 23.48
CA ALA A 455 7.92 -10.23 23.79
C ALA A 455 6.83 -10.09 24.87
N MET A 456 7.13 -9.31 25.91
CA MET A 456 6.21 -8.94 26.99
C MET A 456 6.53 -7.51 27.44
N LYS A 457 5.53 -6.82 28.02
CA LYS A 457 5.59 -5.39 28.36
C LYS A 457 6.79 -4.93 29.21
N ASP A 458 7.42 -5.82 29.97
CA ASP A 458 8.57 -5.52 30.84
C ASP A 458 9.78 -6.43 30.54
N ARG A 459 9.88 -6.96 29.32
CA ARG A 459 10.95 -7.88 28.94
C ARG A 459 11.79 -7.30 27.82
N GLU A 460 13.08 -7.19 28.12
CA GLU A 460 14.10 -6.76 27.17
C GLU A 460 14.82 -7.98 26.56
N LEU A 461 15.27 -7.85 25.30
CA LEU A 461 16.20 -8.81 24.70
C LEU A 461 17.53 -8.78 25.48
N PRO A 462 18.02 -9.91 25.99
CA PRO A 462 19.34 -9.97 26.62
C PRO A 462 20.44 -9.70 25.60
N LEU A 463 21.24 -8.64 25.77
CA LEU A 463 22.33 -8.30 24.82
C LEU A 463 23.39 -9.40 24.71
N SER A 464 23.44 -10.33 25.67
CA SER A 464 24.26 -11.54 25.63
C SER A 464 23.99 -12.45 24.43
N VAL A 465 22.85 -12.33 23.73
CA VAL A 465 22.62 -13.06 22.48
C VAL A 465 23.65 -12.73 21.40
N PHE A 466 24.32 -11.57 21.50
CA PHE A 466 25.35 -11.13 20.57
C PHE A 466 26.76 -11.58 20.94
N PHE A 467 26.94 -12.47 21.92
CA PHE A 467 28.27 -12.94 22.33
C PHE A 467 29.09 -13.60 21.20
N GLY A 468 30.41 -13.41 21.31
CA GLY A 468 31.43 -13.94 20.41
C GLY A 468 31.64 -13.10 19.15
N SER A 469 32.50 -13.59 18.25
CA SER A 469 32.93 -12.83 17.09
C SER A 469 32.78 -13.56 15.76
N GLY A 470 32.63 -12.78 14.69
CA GLY A 470 32.34 -13.27 13.33
C GLY A 470 30.87 -13.13 12.93
N ILE A 471 30.40 -13.94 11.97
CA ILE A 471 29.01 -13.87 11.46
C ILE A 471 28.04 -14.44 12.49
N PHE A 472 27.00 -13.67 12.81
CA PHE A 472 25.91 -14.03 13.70
C PHE A 472 25.07 -15.18 13.13
N ASN A 473 24.50 -15.98 14.02
CA ASN A 473 23.66 -17.11 13.66
C ASN A 473 22.39 -17.08 14.52
N VAL A 474 21.26 -16.79 13.86
CA VAL A 474 19.96 -16.59 14.52
C VAL A 474 19.48 -17.84 15.26
N ASP A 475 19.73 -19.05 14.74
CA ASP A 475 19.33 -20.29 15.40
C ASP A 475 20.07 -20.50 16.73
N SER A 476 21.37 -20.14 16.77
CA SER A 476 22.17 -20.21 17.99
C SER A 476 21.68 -19.20 19.04
N ALA A 477 21.31 -17.99 18.60
CA ALA A 477 20.72 -16.98 19.48
C ALA A 477 19.34 -17.43 20.01
N THR A 478 18.50 -18.00 19.14
CA THR A 478 17.19 -18.53 19.52
C THR A 478 17.33 -19.62 20.59
N HIS A 479 18.28 -20.53 20.44
CA HIS A 479 18.52 -21.58 21.44
C HIS A 479 19.00 -21.02 22.80
N LEU A 480 19.78 -19.93 22.80
CA LEU A 480 20.17 -19.23 24.02
C LEU A 480 18.93 -18.62 24.70
N LEU A 481 18.06 -17.97 23.93
CA LEU A 481 16.80 -17.40 24.43
C LEU A 481 15.87 -18.48 25.01
N GLU A 482 15.72 -19.61 24.32
CA GLU A 482 14.99 -20.77 24.86
C GLU A 482 15.55 -21.19 26.22
N THR A 483 16.88 -21.27 26.35
CA THR A 483 17.52 -21.69 27.61
C THR A 483 17.35 -20.67 28.73
N GLU A 484 17.36 -19.38 28.39
CA GLU A 484 17.24 -18.28 29.34
C GLU A 484 15.80 -18.06 29.84
N PHE A 485 14.81 -18.31 28.99
CA PHE A 485 13.40 -18.08 29.27
C PHE A 485 12.54 -19.35 29.49
N SER A 486 13.13 -20.54 29.41
CA SER A 486 12.53 -21.81 29.90
C SER A 486 12.60 -21.94 31.41
#